data_AF-A0A933BWL3-F1
#
_entry.id   AF-A0A933BWL3-F1
#
_cell.length_a   1.000
_cell.length_b   1.000
_cell.length_c   1.000
_cell.angle_alpha   90.00
_cell.angle_beta   90.00
_cell.angle_gamma   90.00
#
_symmetry.space_group_name_H-M   'P 1'
#
loop_
_entity.id
_entity.type
_entity.pdbx_description
1 polymer ?
#
loop_
_entity_poly.entity_id
_entity_poly.type
_entity_poly.pdbx_seq_one_letter_code
_entity_poly.pdbx_strand_id
1 'polypeptide(L)'
;MNQPAPASPPPGSASAEDIVRASNLRKTIIRKILQIFRAYPDLKDEGLVLRAESDTRNLFEQLQKMPPSPEQAPPIKPRSKRRGREDRKEHVGRFFLTLIEKPLRQEGVPEALIPVFAKSVQSLLGDESYEKHTQKIARLLQFATEKGYNYEQVLLSKPGKEIMQSLTDQYRLEFSGSPGFSDQLNNRLDEALVQSHKADDSEEALDIEQTVKKAYDTFTKLLQIAVPPSKK
;
A
#
# COMPACT_ATOMS: atom_id res chain seq x y z
N MET A 1 56.30 -15.07 17.10
CA MET A 1 55.36 -13.94 16.84
C MET A 1 54.02 -14.32 17.46
N ASN A 2 53.71 -13.80 18.64
CA ASN A 2 52.41 -14.00 19.29
C ASN A 2 51.49 -12.85 18.89
N GLN A 3 50.34 -13.16 18.27
CA GLN A 3 49.28 -12.18 18.07
C GLN A 3 48.57 -11.93 19.42
N PRO A 4 48.24 -10.68 19.78
CA PRO A 4 47.45 -10.40 20.97
C PRO A 4 45.99 -10.81 20.74
N ALA A 5 45.39 -11.41 21.78
CA ALA A 5 43.97 -11.77 21.80
C ALA A 5 43.08 -10.52 21.65
N PRO A 6 41.92 -10.61 20.98
CA PRO A 6 40.99 -9.49 20.85
C PRO A 6 40.45 -9.08 22.22
N ALA A 7 40.55 -7.78 22.51
CA ALA A 7 40.08 -7.17 23.75
C ALA A 7 38.60 -7.47 23.99
N SER A 8 38.28 -7.93 25.20
CA SER A 8 36.90 -8.10 25.67
C SER A 8 36.19 -6.74 25.68
N PRO A 9 34.93 -6.67 25.21
CA PRO A 9 34.16 -5.43 25.25
C PRO A 9 33.92 -4.97 26.70
N PRO A 10 33.88 -3.65 26.96
CA PRO A 10 33.78 -3.10 28.30
C PRO A 10 32.44 -3.45 28.98
N PRO A 11 32.41 -3.59 30.32
CA PRO A 11 31.21 -3.93 31.04
C PRO A 11 30.24 -2.73 30.98
N GLY A 12 29.11 -2.90 30.30
CA GLY A 12 28.05 -1.89 30.18
C GLY A 12 27.53 -1.63 28.77
N SER A 13 28.14 -2.18 27.72
CA SER A 13 27.56 -2.10 26.38
C SER A 13 26.41 -3.11 26.24
N ALA A 14 25.17 -2.62 26.17
CA ALA A 14 24.03 -3.43 25.75
C ALA A 14 24.38 -4.16 24.45
N SER A 15 24.17 -5.47 24.40
CA SER A 15 24.51 -6.24 23.20
C SER A 15 23.69 -5.71 22.01
N ALA A 16 24.24 -5.81 20.80
CA ALA A 16 23.51 -5.43 19.59
C ALA A 16 22.15 -6.15 19.48
N GLU A 17 22.05 -7.35 20.06
CA GLU A 17 20.83 -8.14 20.14
C GLU A 17 19.80 -7.52 21.10
N ASP A 18 20.23 -6.99 22.24
CA ASP A 18 19.36 -6.31 23.21
C ASP A 18 18.77 -5.02 22.64
N ILE A 19 19.56 -4.27 21.86
CA ILE A 19 19.12 -3.05 21.18
C ILE A 19 18.04 -3.39 20.13
N VAL A 20 18.26 -4.43 19.33
CA VAL A 20 17.30 -4.89 18.32
C VAL A 20 16.03 -5.43 18.99
N ARG A 21 16.17 -6.18 20.09
CA ARG A 21 15.04 -6.70 20.87
C ARG A 21 14.20 -5.58 21.47
N ALA A 22 14.82 -4.56 22.07
CA ALA A 22 14.14 -3.39 22.60
C ALA A 22 13.42 -2.59 21.50
N SER A 23 14.07 -2.39 20.34
CA SER A 23 13.46 -1.71 19.20
C SER A 23 12.23 -2.45 18.67
N ASN A 24 12.30 -3.78 18.57
CA ASN A 24 11.17 -4.60 18.14
C ASN A 24 10.02 -4.60 19.16
N LEU A 25 10.33 -4.65 20.45
CA LEU A 25 9.34 -4.60 21.52
C LEU A 25 8.59 -3.25 21.52
N ARG A 26 9.30 -2.12 21.41
CA ARG A 26 8.70 -0.78 21.25
C ARG A 26 7.73 -0.72 20.07
N LYS A 27 8.12 -1.26 18.91
CA LYS A 27 7.26 -1.31 17.71
C LYS A 27 6.00 -2.17 17.94
N THR A 28 6.12 -3.27 18.68
CA THR A 28 4.98 -4.14 19.02
C THR A 28 3.98 -3.44 19.94
N ILE A 29 4.47 -2.71 20.94
CA ILE A 29 3.63 -1.90 21.84
C ILE A 29 2.84 -0.87 21.03
N ILE A 30 3.51 -0.08 20.18
CA ILE A 30 2.87 0.94 19.35
C ILE A 30 1.78 0.32 18.45
N ARG A 31 2.06 -0.82 17.83
CA ARG A 31 1.07 -1.50 16.97
C ARG A 31 -0.14 -1.98 17.75
N LYS A 32 0.05 -2.54 18.94
CA LYS A 32 -1.08 -2.98 19.79
C LYS A 32 -1.95 -1.79 20.18
N ILE A 33 -1.34 -0.66 20.57
CA ILE A 33 -2.08 0.57 20.88
C ILE A 33 -2.89 0.99 19.65
N LEU A 34 -2.26 1.15 18.48
CA LEU A 34 -2.96 1.54 17.25
C LEU A 34 -4.07 0.56 16.84
N GLN A 35 -3.89 -0.75 17.08
CA GLN A 35 -4.91 -1.75 16.81
C GLN A 35 -6.14 -1.57 17.70
N ILE A 36 -5.94 -1.26 18.98
CA ILE A 36 -7.03 -1.00 19.93
C ILE A 36 -7.79 0.26 19.54
N PHE A 37 -7.08 1.35 19.23
CA PHE A 37 -7.70 2.61 18.78
C PHE A 37 -8.50 2.45 17.47
N ARG A 38 -8.05 1.58 16.56
CA ARG A 38 -8.78 1.28 15.32
C ARG A 38 -10.00 0.39 15.53
N ALA A 39 -9.90 -0.57 16.44
CA ALA A 39 -11.00 -1.48 16.75
C ALA A 39 -12.12 -0.77 17.53
N TYR A 40 -11.77 0.30 18.26
CA TYR A 40 -12.68 1.05 19.12
C TYR A 40 -12.46 2.56 18.94
N PRO A 41 -13.05 3.16 17.89
CA PRO A 41 -12.84 4.57 17.56
C PRO A 41 -13.45 5.54 18.59
N ASP A 42 -14.44 5.09 19.37
CA ASP A 42 -15.09 5.88 20.42
C ASP A 42 -14.57 5.44 21.81
N LEU A 43 -13.44 6.02 22.23
CA LEU A 43 -12.68 5.66 23.45
C LEU A 43 -13.34 6.06 24.79
N LYS A 44 -14.66 6.30 24.81
CA LYS A 44 -15.37 6.78 26.00
C LYS A 44 -15.63 5.69 27.05
N ASP A 45 -15.32 4.44 26.72
CA ASP A 45 -15.47 3.29 27.63
C ASP A 45 -14.18 3.07 28.43
N GLU A 46 -14.19 3.44 29.71
CA GLU A 46 -13.09 3.18 30.66
C GLU A 46 -12.70 1.70 30.72
N GLY A 47 -13.64 0.78 30.44
CA GLY A 47 -13.37 -0.65 30.39
C GLY A 47 -12.41 -1.05 29.25
N LEU A 48 -12.44 -0.32 28.12
CA LEU A 48 -11.53 -0.55 27.00
C LEU A 48 -10.12 -0.02 27.30
N VAL A 49 -10.02 1.11 28.01
CA VAL A 49 -8.74 1.66 28.45
C VAL A 49 -8.05 0.72 29.45
N LEU A 50 -8.80 0.19 30.42
CA LEU A 50 -8.29 -0.78 31.40
C LEU A 50 -7.85 -2.09 30.73
N ARG A 51 -8.59 -2.56 29.73
CA ARG A 51 -8.21 -3.74 28.95
C ARG A 51 -6.94 -3.50 28.12
N ALA A 52 -6.82 -2.34 27.49
CA ALA A 52 -5.64 -1.94 26.73
C ALA A 52 -4.40 -1.84 27.63
N GLU A 53 -4.56 -1.27 28.82
CA GLU A 53 -3.51 -1.20 29.84
C GLU A 53 -3.07 -2.61 30.25
N SER A 54 -4.03 -3.49 30.57
CA SER A 54 -3.74 -4.90 30.90
C SER A 54 -3.01 -5.64 29.77
N ASP A 55 -3.46 -5.48 28.52
CA ASP A 55 -2.91 -6.18 27.34
C ASP A 55 -1.51 -5.70 26.94
N THR A 56 -1.10 -4.52 27.42
CA THR A 56 0.18 -3.90 27.11
C THR A 56 1.14 -3.81 28.31
N ARG A 57 0.66 -3.94 29.55
CA ARG A 57 1.44 -3.85 30.80
C ARG A 57 2.68 -4.74 30.78
N ASN A 58 2.53 -6.03 30.44
CA ASN A 58 3.65 -6.97 30.35
C ASN A 58 4.71 -6.56 29.31
N LEU A 59 4.31 -5.91 28.23
CA LEU A 59 5.25 -5.43 27.19
C LEU A 59 6.02 -4.21 27.67
N PHE A 60 5.37 -3.33 28.44
CA PHE A 60 6.02 -2.18 29.08
C PHE A 60 6.98 -2.59 30.20
N GLU A 61 6.62 -3.57 31.03
CA GLU A 61 7.53 -4.11 32.05
C GLU A 61 8.77 -4.77 31.43
N GLN A 62 8.59 -5.49 30.32
CA GLN A 62 9.72 -6.03 29.56
C GLN A 62 10.59 -4.92 28.97
N LEU A 63 10.00 -3.79 28.57
CA LEU A 63 10.73 -2.64 28.03
C LEU A 63 11.53 -1.91 29.11
N GLN A 64 10.98 -1.77 30.33
CA GLN A 64 11.67 -1.14 31.46
C GLN A 64 12.90 -1.93 31.93
N LYS A 65 12.91 -3.25 31.71
CA LYS A 65 14.04 -4.14 32.03
C LYS A 65 15.13 -4.14 30.95
N MET A 66 14.90 -3.48 29.82
CA MET A 66 15.88 -3.40 28.72
C MET A 66 16.70 -2.11 28.79
N PRO A 67 17.99 -2.15 28.43
CA PRO A 67 18.83 -0.97 28.40
C PRO A 67 18.27 0.09 27.43
N PRO A 68 18.41 1.40 27.74
CA PRO A 68 18.03 2.46 26.82
C PRO A 68 18.78 2.28 25.50
N SER A 69 18.06 2.41 24.38
CA SER A 69 18.70 2.30 23.06
C SER A 69 19.67 3.47 22.94
N PRO A 70 20.95 3.22 22.61
CA PRO A 70 21.83 4.32 22.26
C PRO A 70 21.21 5.06 21.06
N GLU A 71 21.11 6.38 21.20
CA GLU A 71 20.42 7.30 20.29
C GLU A 71 21.11 7.43 18.91
N GLN A 72 22.09 6.57 18.62
CA GLN A 72 22.94 6.62 17.43
C GLN A 72 23.21 5.23 16.84
N ALA A 73 22.22 4.34 16.81
CA ALA A 73 22.32 3.16 15.95
C ALA A 73 22.12 3.59 14.48
N PRO A 74 23.07 3.28 13.56
CA PRO A 74 22.88 3.59 12.15
C PRO A 74 21.58 2.95 11.64
N PRO A 75 20.86 3.62 10.71
CA PRO A 75 19.53 3.21 10.30
C PRO A 75 19.58 1.78 9.76
N ILE A 76 18.99 0.86 10.52
CA ILE A 76 18.82 -0.53 10.09
C ILE A 76 17.96 -0.48 8.83
N LYS A 77 18.57 -0.73 7.66
CA LYS A 77 17.86 -0.84 6.38
C LYS A 77 16.67 -1.78 6.59
N PRO A 78 15.43 -1.33 6.34
CA PRO A 78 14.26 -2.14 6.61
C PRO A 78 14.36 -3.41 5.76
N ARG A 79 14.55 -4.57 6.42
CA ARG A 79 14.31 -5.87 5.78
C ARG A 79 12.89 -5.80 5.21
N SER A 80 12.78 -5.95 3.90
CA SER A 80 11.50 -5.92 3.20
C SER A 80 10.56 -6.89 3.90
N LYS A 81 9.49 -6.35 4.51
CA LYS A 81 8.40 -7.17 5.01
C LYS A 81 7.98 -8.07 3.85
N ARG A 82 7.93 -9.39 4.05
CA ARG A 82 7.09 -10.27 3.24
C ARG A 82 5.67 -9.73 3.37
N ARG A 83 5.29 -8.89 2.41
CA ARG A 83 3.96 -8.31 2.27
C ARG A 83 2.94 -9.44 2.21
N GLY A 84 1.81 -9.22 2.89
CA GLY A 84 0.77 -10.22 3.11
C GLY A 84 0.20 -10.72 1.78
N ARG A 85 -0.53 -11.84 1.79
CA ARG A 85 -1.21 -12.33 0.58
C ARG A 85 -2.22 -11.33 0.01
N GLU A 86 -2.73 -10.40 0.81
CA GLU A 86 -3.64 -9.33 0.35
C GLU A 86 -2.93 -8.24 -0.44
N ASP A 87 -1.76 -7.78 0.01
CA ASP A 87 -0.91 -6.83 -0.75
C ASP A 87 -0.53 -7.37 -2.14
N ARG A 88 -0.57 -8.69 -2.34
CA ARG A 88 -0.28 -9.35 -3.62
C ARG A 88 -1.42 -9.26 -4.63
N LYS A 89 -2.66 -9.11 -4.16
CA LYS A 89 -3.83 -8.98 -5.04
C LYS A 89 -3.98 -7.57 -5.59
N GLU A 90 -3.42 -6.55 -4.94
CA GLU A 90 -3.48 -5.17 -5.42
C GLU A 90 -2.47 -4.85 -6.54
N HIS A 91 -1.59 -5.79 -6.88
CA HIS A 91 -0.57 -5.55 -7.90
C HIS A 91 -1.18 -5.29 -9.28
N VAL A 92 -2.27 -5.96 -9.66
CA VAL A 92 -2.89 -5.78 -10.98
C VAL A 92 -3.38 -4.34 -11.14
N GLY A 93 -4.16 -3.84 -10.18
CA GLY A 93 -4.62 -2.45 -10.17
C GLY A 93 -3.46 -1.45 -10.13
N ARG A 94 -2.39 -1.76 -9.38
CA ARG A 94 -1.19 -0.90 -9.34
C ARG A 94 -0.46 -0.87 -10.68
N PHE A 95 -0.25 -2.02 -11.32
CA PHE A 95 0.35 -2.10 -12.65
C PHE A 95 -0.50 -1.31 -13.66
N PHE A 96 -1.81 -1.52 -13.66
CA PHE A 96 -2.74 -0.81 -14.53
C PHE A 96 -2.65 0.71 -14.38
N LEU A 97 -2.69 1.23 -13.14
CA LEU A 97 -2.65 2.67 -12.91
C LEU A 97 -1.27 3.30 -13.07
N THR A 98 -0.17 2.53 -13.07
CA THR A 98 1.19 3.09 -13.03
C THR A 98 1.44 4.12 -14.15
N LEU A 99 0.86 3.94 -15.34
CA LEU A 99 1.03 4.86 -16.47
C LEU A 99 0.20 6.15 -16.35
N ILE A 100 -0.91 6.12 -15.61
CA ILE A 100 -1.90 7.21 -15.58
C ILE A 100 -2.09 7.83 -14.19
N GLU A 101 -1.56 7.23 -13.12
CA GLU A 101 -1.73 7.70 -11.74
C GLU A 101 -1.14 9.10 -11.53
N LYS A 102 0.09 9.34 -12.02
CA LYS A 102 0.71 10.67 -11.91
C LYS A 102 -0.08 11.73 -12.72
N PRO A 103 -0.45 11.49 -13.99
CA PRO A 103 -1.34 12.37 -14.73
C PRO A 103 -2.69 12.62 -14.04
N LEU A 104 -3.34 11.60 -13.47
CA LEU A 104 -4.60 11.74 -12.73
C LEU A 104 -4.46 12.74 -11.58
N ARG A 105 -3.39 12.61 -10.77
CA ARG A 105 -3.14 13.55 -9.67
C ARG A 105 -2.83 14.97 -10.17
N GLN A 106 -2.12 15.10 -11.28
CA GLN A 106 -1.80 16.40 -11.89
C GLN A 106 -3.05 17.14 -12.39
N GLU A 107 -4.06 16.41 -12.86
CA GLU A 107 -5.36 16.94 -13.29
C GLU A 107 -6.32 17.22 -12.11
N GLY A 108 -5.84 17.04 -10.87
CA GLY A 108 -6.60 17.32 -9.66
C GLY A 108 -7.65 16.27 -9.34
N VAL A 109 -7.45 15.00 -9.73
CA VAL A 109 -8.29 13.89 -9.28
C VAL A 109 -7.99 13.60 -7.80
N PRO A 110 -9.00 13.57 -6.91
CA PRO A 110 -8.80 13.27 -5.50
C PRO A 110 -8.11 11.93 -5.26
N GLU A 111 -7.20 11.88 -4.30
CA GLU A 111 -6.44 10.65 -3.98
C GLU A 111 -7.37 9.51 -3.53
N ALA A 112 -8.49 9.83 -2.88
CA ALA A 112 -9.51 8.88 -2.46
C ALA A 112 -10.13 8.08 -3.64
N LEU A 113 -10.10 8.63 -4.86
CA LEU A 113 -10.64 7.98 -6.05
C LEU A 113 -9.67 7.03 -6.74
N ILE A 114 -8.36 7.18 -6.51
CA ILE A 114 -7.33 6.35 -7.16
C ILE A 114 -7.53 4.85 -6.87
N PRO A 115 -7.81 4.42 -5.62
CA PRO A 115 -8.11 3.02 -5.33
C PRO A 115 -9.36 2.49 -6.04
N VAL A 116 -10.35 3.35 -6.33
CA VAL A 116 -11.57 2.95 -7.05
C VAL A 116 -11.23 2.54 -8.48
N PHE A 117 -10.40 3.33 -9.17
CA PHE A 117 -9.91 2.97 -10.50
C PHE A 117 -9.01 1.72 -10.50
N ALA A 118 -8.24 1.49 -9.42
CA ALA A 118 -7.43 0.29 -9.31
C ALA A 118 -8.30 -0.98 -9.17
N LYS A 119 -9.36 -0.88 -8.36
CA LYS A 119 -10.31 -1.97 -8.10
C LYS A 119 -11.28 -2.22 -9.25
N SER A 120 -11.55 -1.20 -10.08
CA SER A 120 -12.43 -1.34 -11.24
C SER A 120 -11.92 -2.41 -12.22
N VAL A 121 -10.61 -2.61 -12.28
CA VAL A 121 -9.94 -3.62 -13.11
C VAL A 121 -10.45 -5.03 -12.82
N GLN A 122 -10.57 -5.41 -11.54
CA GLN A 122 -11.07 -6.74 -11.19
C GLN A 122 -12.54 -6.89 -11.60
N SER A 123 -13.37 -5.89 -11.30
CA SER A 123 -14.79 -5.96 -11.62
C SER A 123 -15.07 -5.97 -13.13
N LEU A 124 -14.23 -5.32 -13.93
CA LEU A 124 -14.42 -5.26 -15.37
C LEU A 124 -13.89 -6.50 -16.08
N LEU A 125 -12.68 -6.94 -15.73
CA LEU A 125 -12.02 -8.08 -16.38
C LEU A 125 -12.59 -9.44 -15.92
N GLY A 126 -13.24 -9.48 -14.76
CA GLY A 126 -13.66 -10.71 -14.10
C GLY A 126 -12.51 -11.49 -13.46
N ASP A 127 -12.86 -12.40 -12.56
CA ASP A 127 -11.88 -13.09 -11.71
C ASP A 127 -10.88 -13.94 -12.50
N GLU A 128 -11.31 -14.59 -13.59
CA GLU A 128 -10.41 -15.46 -14.36
C GLU A 128 -9.29 -14.67 -15.04
N SER A 129 -9.63 -13.55 -15.69
CA SER A 129 -8.65 -12.69 -16.34
C SER A 129 -7.76 -12.00 -15.31
N TYR A 130 -8.35 -11.53 -14.22
CA TYR A 130 -7.62 -10.92 -13.11
C TYR A 130 -6.57 -11.87 -12.52
N GLU A 131 -6.93 -13.14 -12.33
CA GLU A 131 -6.02 -14.19 -11.83
C GLU A 131 -4.87 -14.47 -12.82
N LYS A 132 -5.16 -14.50 -14.13
CA LYS A 132 -4.10 -14.65 -15.17
C LYS A 132 -3.05 -13.55 -15.08
N HIS A 133 -3.46 -12.29 -14.90
CA HIS A 133 -2.54 -11.17 -14.73
C HIS A 133 -1.81 -11.21 -13.39
N THR A 134 -2.52 -11.58 -12.32
CA THR A 134 -1.92 -11.78 -10.99
C THR A 134 -0.76 -12.79 -11.05
N GLN A 135 -0.94 -13.91 -11.74
CA GLN A 135 0.10 -14.92 -11.92
C GLN A 135 1.28 -14.42 -12.76
N LYS A 136 1.03 -13.68 -13.84
CA LYS A 136 2.10 -13.07 -14.67
C LYS A 136 2.94 -12.11 -13.83
N ILE A 137 2.30 -11.24 -13.05
CA ILE A 137 2.99 -10.28 -12.18
C ILE A 137 3.76 -11.02 -11.08
N ALA A 138 3.17 -12.05 -10.46
CA ALA A 138 3.83 -12.83 -9.42
C ALA A 138 5.14 -13.48 -9.92
N ARG A 139 5.12 -14.06 -11.13
CA ARG A 139 6.33 -14.63 -11.76
C ARG A 139 7.38 -13.56 -12.03
N LEU A 140 6.97 -12.40 -12.55
CA LEU A 140 7.88 -11.29 -12.81
C LEU A 140 8.53 -10.78 -11.51
N LEU A 141 7.74 -10.62 -10.44
CA LEU A 141 8.23 -10.17 -9.13
C LEU A 141 9.17 -11.20 -8.49
N GLN A 142 8.89 -12.48 -8.64
CA GLN A 142 9.77 -13.54 -8.17
C GLN A 142 11.14 -13.46 -8.86
N PHE A 143 11.14 -13.41 -10.20
CA PHE A 143 12.37 -13.27 -10.98
C PHE A 143 13.16 -12.01 -10.60
N ALA A 144 12.46 -10.89 -10.44
CA ALA A 144 13.06 -9.62 -10.04
C ALA A 144 13.73 -9.69 -8.65
N THR A 145 13.08 -10.35 -7.70
CA THR A 145 13.60 -10.55 -6.34
C THR A 145 14.89 -11.36 -6.36
N GLU A 146 14.95 -12.43 -7.15
CA GLU A 146 16.14 -13.27 -7.32
C GLU A 146 17.32 -12.51 -7.93
N LYS A 147 17.03 -11.50 -8.76
CA LYS A 147 18.03 -10.64 -9.40
C LYS A 147 18.34 -9.35 -8.61
N GLY A 148 17.72 -9.14 -7.45
CA GLY A 148 17.93 -7.96 -6.62
C GLY A 148 17.28 -6.68 -7.13
N TYR A 149 16.35 -6.76 -8.08
CA TYR A 149 15.56 -5.61 -8.53
C TYR A 149 14.49 -5.25 -7.50
N ASN A 150 14.25 -3.95 -7.33
CA ASN A 150 13.17 -3.45 -6.50
C ASN A 150 11.86 -3.33 -7.31
N TYR A 151 10.73 -3.14 -6.63
CA TYR A 151 9.40 -3.12 -7.24
C TYR A 151 9.23 -2.01 -8.31
N GLU A 152 9.79 -0.83 -8.08
CA GLU A 152 9.71 0.29 -9.03
C GLU A 152 10.49 0.01 -10.31
N GLN A 153 11.67 -0.62 -10.18
CA GLN A 153 12.44 -1.10 -11.32
C GLN A 153 11.68 -2.16 -12.11
N VAL A 154 10.90 -3.02 -11.43
CA VAL A 154 10.03 -4.00 -12.11
C VAL A 154 8.94 -3.33 -12.91
N LEU A 155 8.25 -2.34 -12.34
CA LEU A 155 7.23 -1.58 -13.06
C LEU A 155 7.82 -0.94 -14.31
N LEU A 156 8.97 -0.29 -14.19
CA LEU A 156 9.60 0.41 -15.33
C LEU A 156 10.32 -0.51 -16.32
N SER A 157 10.47 -1.79 -16.00
CA SER A 157 11.09 -2.79 -16.87
C SER A 157 10.25 -3.05 -18.12
N LYS A 158 10.89 -3.54 -19.18
CA LYS A 158 10.21 -3.98 -20.42
C LYS A 158 9.06 -4.97 -20.13
N PRO A 159 9.26 -6.09 -19.41
CA PRO A 159 8.16 -7.01 -19.09
C PRO A 159 7.09 -6.38 -18.20
N GLY A 160 7.46 -5.43 -17.32
CA GLY A 160 6.48 -4.66 -16.55
C GLY A 160 5.55 -3.84 -17.45
N LYS A 161 6.14 -3.10 -18.40
CA LYS A 161 5.39 -2.30 -19.40
C LYS A 161 4.53 -3.16 -20.32
N GLU A 162 5.01 -4.32 -20.74
CA GLU A 162 4.22 -5.28 -21.54
C GLU A 162 2.97 -5.78 -20.79
N ILE A 163 3.11 -6.08 -19.49
CA ILE A 163 1.95 -6.43 -18.64
C ILE A 163 0.99 -5.25 -18.51
N MET A 164 1.49 -4.03 -18.26
CA MET A 164 0.64 -2.83 -18.17
C MET A 164 -0.13 -2.56 -19.46
N GLN A 165 0.53 -2.72 -20.61
CA GLN A 165 -0.09 -2.54 -21.91
C GLN A 165 -1.16 -3.60 -22.15
N SER A 166 -0.86 -4.87 -21.92
CA SER A 166 -1.83 -5.96 -22.03
C SER A 166 -3.04 -5.77 -21.13
N LEU A 167 -2.84 -5.30 -19.89
CA LEU A 167 -3.92 -4.97 -18.95
C LEU A 167 -4.78 -3.82 -19.48
N THR A 168 -4.15 -2.76 -19.98
CA THR A 168 -4.83 -1.57 -20.48
C THR A 168 -5.65 -1.88 -21.73
N ASP A 169 -5.08 -2.64 -22.67
CA ASP A 169 -5.77 -3.04 -23.90
C ASP A 169 -6.99 -3.91 -23.60
N GLN A 170 -6.84 -4.86 -22.67
CA GLN A 170 -7.96 -5.71 -22.27
C GLN A 170 -9.03 -4.92 -21.51
N TYR A 171 -8.63 -4.03 -20.59
CA TYR A 171 -9.56 -3.15 -19.90
C TYR A 171 -10.36 -2.31 -20.90
N ARG A 172 -9.71 -1.71 -21.90
CA ARG A 172 -10.39 -0.92 -22.95
C ARG A 172 -11.40 -1.75 -23.74
N LEU A 173 -11.03 -2.97 -24.12
CA LEU A 173 -11.89 -3.88 -24.87
C LEU A 173 -13.16 -4.19 -24.07
N GLU A 174 -13.01 -4.66 -22.83
CA GLU A 174 -14.15 -4.99 -21.96
C GLU A 174 -14.98 -3.75 -21.61
N PHE A 175 -14.32 -2.60 -21.41
CA PHE A 175 -14.98 -1.32 -21.12
C PHE A 175 -15.92 -0.91 -22.25
N SER A 176 -15.49 -1.07 -23.50
CA SER A 176 -16.32 -0.77 -24.67
C SER A 176 -17.45 -1.76 -24.90
N GLY A 177 -17.30 -3.00 -24.41
CA GLY A 177 -18.29 -4.08 -24.56
C GLY A 177 -19.26 -4.25 -23.38
N SER A 178 -19.05 -3.53 -22.27
CA SER A 178 -19.79 -3.73 -21.01
C SER A 178 -20.85 -2.62 -20.80
N PRO A 179 -22.13 -2.85 -21.16
CA PRO A 179 -23.18 -1.89 -20.92
C PRO A 179 -23.39 -1.66 -19.41
N GLY A 180 -23.48 -0.40 -19.00
CA GLY A 180 -23.73 -0.01 -17.60
C GLY A 180 -22.52 -0.04 -16.68
N PHE A 181 -21.34 -0.47 -17.16
CA PHE A 181 -20.12 -0.44 -16.32
C PHE A 181 -19.70 1.00 -15.99
N SER A 182 -19.87 1.93 -16.93
CA SER A 182 -19.63 3.36 -16.70
C SER A 182 -20.44 3.89 -15.52
N ASP A 183 -21.73 3.54 -15.47
CA ASP A 183 -22.63 3.95 -14.38
C ASP A 183 -22.21 3.31 -13.05
N GLN A 184 -21.85 2.02 -13.07
CA GLN A 184 -21.31 1.34 -11.90
C GLN A 184 -20.02 1.98 -11.39
N LEU A 185 -19.12 2.40 -12.28
CA LEU A 185 -17.88 3.06 -11.91
C LEU A 185 -18.16 4.44 -11.31
N ASN A 186 -19.04 5.24 -11.93
CA ASN A 186 -19.45 6.54 -11.40
C ASN A 186 -20.08 6.42 -10.00
N ASN A 187 -20.96 5.45 -9.78
CA ASN A 187 -21.56 5.22 -8.46
C ASN A 187 -20.50 4.89 -7.40
N ARG A 188 -19.47 4.09 -7.75
CA ARG A 188 -18.37 3.78 -6.81
C ARG A 188 -17.47 4.98 -6.54
N LEU A 189 -17.29 5.87 -7.51
CA LEU A 189 -16.56 7.11 -7.31
C LEU A 189 -17.32 8.05 -6.37
N ASP A 190 -18.64 8.16 -6.55
CA ASP A 190 -19.54 8.93 -5.68
C ASP A 190 -19.48 8.41 -4.24
N GLU A 191 -19.69 7.10 -4.04
CA GLU A 191 -19.62 6.45 -2.73
C GLU A 191 -18.27 6.70 -2.03
N ALA A 192 -17.16 6.59 -2.77
CA ALA A 192 -15.82 6.79 -2.23
C ALA A 192 -15.59 8.26 -1.80
N LEU A 193 -16.07 9.23 -2.58
CA LEU A 193 -15.98 10.64 -2.20
C LEU A 193 -16.83 10.94 -0.98
N VAL A 194 -18.09 10.48 -0.95
CA VAL A 194 -18.99 10.65 0.19
C VAL A 194 -18.37 10.08 1.47
N GLN A 195 -17.74 8.90 1.39
CA GLN A 195 -17.05 8.31 2.54
C GLN A 195 -15.82 9.10 2.97
N SER A 196 -15.03 9.60 2.02
CA SER A 196 -13.85 10.41 2.34
C SER A 196 -14.21 11.76 2.98
N HIS A 197 -15.28 12.42 2.50
CA HIS A 197 -15.75 13.70 3.05
C HIS A 197 -16.45 13.56 4.39
N LYS A 198 -17.06 12.42 4.71
CA LYS A 198 -17.57 12.16 6.07
C LYS A 198 -16.48 12.02 7.12
N ALA A 199 -15.24 11.77 6.71
CA ALA A 199 -14.10 11.58 7.60
C ALA A 199 -13.32 12.89 7.86
N ASP A 200 -13.43 13.88 6.97
CA ASP A 200 -12.87 15.21 7.13
C ASP A 200 -14.01 16.18 7.50
N ASP A 201 -13.98 16.76 8.71
CA ASP A 201 -14.91 17.81 9.17
C ASP A 201 -14.68 19.15 8.41
N SER A 202 -14.71 19.09 7.08
CA SER A 202 -14.53 20.22 6.17
C SER A 202 -15.88 20.86 5.87
N GLU A 203 -16.04 22.14 6.23
CA GLU A 203 -17.23 22.96 5.94
C GLU A 203 -17.36 23.37 4.46
N GLU A 204 -16.37 23.07 3.61
CA GLU A 204 -16.50 23.31 2.17
C GLU A 204 -17.47 22.31 1.53
N ALA A 205 -18.56 22.84 0.97
CA ALA A 205 -19.50 22.09 0.17
C ALA A 205 -18.80 21.61 -1.13
N LEU A 206 -18.21 20.42 -1.08
CA LEU A 206 -17.67 19.78 -2.27
C LEU A 206 -18.81 19.41 -3.21
N ASP A 207 -18.74 19.88 -4.45
CA ASP A 207 -19.62 19.39 -5.52
C ASP A 207 -19.17 17.98 -5.93
N ILE A 208 -19.78 16.98 -5.32
CA ILE A 208 -19.47 15.56 -5.53
C ILE A 208 -19.72 15.18 -6.99
N GLU A 209 -20.84 15.61 -7.56
CA GLU A 209 -21.22 15.25 -8.93
C GLU A 209 -20.21 15.77 -9.96
N GLN A 210 -19.83 17.05 -9.85
CA GLN A 210 -18.81 17.63 -10.72
C GLN A 210 -17.45 16.97 -10.52
N THR A 211 -17.09 16.62 -9.29
CA THR A 211 -15.81 15.98 -8.97
C THR A 211 -15.73 14.57 -9.55
N VAL A 212 -16.80 13.76 -9.38
CA VAL A 212 -16.92 12.43 -9.97
C VAL A 212 -16.81 12.51 -11.49
N LYS A 213 -17.60 13.39 -12.11
CA LYS A 213 -17.61 13.56 -13.57
C LYS A 213 -16.23 13.93 -14.10
N LYS A 214 -15.58 14.93 -13.49
CA LYS A 214 -14.22 15.35 -13.88
C LYS A 214 -13.23 14.19 -13.74
N ALA A 215 -13.28 13.44 -12.64
CA ALA A 215 -12.39 12.31 -12.41
C ALA A 215 -12.60 11.20 -13.44
N TYR A 216 -13.85 10.85 -13.72
CA TYR A 216 -14.22 9.85 -14.73
C TYR A 216 -13.78 10.26 -16.15
N ASP A 217 -14.04 11.49 -16.55
CA ASP A 217 -13.67 12.01 -17.87
C ASP A 217 -12.14 12.04 -18.04
N THR A 218 -11.43 12.49 -17.00
CA THR A 218 -9.97 12.52 -16.98
C THR A 218 -9.39 11.11 -17.08
N PHE A 219 -9.91 10.17 -16.31
CA PHE A 219 -9.51 8.77 -16.36
C PHE A 219 -9.73 8.17 -17.75
N THR A 220 -10.90 8.39 -18.34
CA THR A 220 -11.24 7.87 -19.67
C THR A 220 -10.35 8.47 -20.76
N LYS A 221 -10.08 9.78 -20.70
CA LYS A 221 -9.16 10.47 -21.62
C LYS A 221 -7.73 9.92 -21.50
N LEU A 222 -7.21 9.79 -20.28
CA LEU A 222 -5.88 9.23 -20.05
C LEU A 222 -5.80 7.76 -20.47
N LEU A 223 -6.88 7.00 -20.25
CA LEU A 223 -6.98 5.64 -20.75
C LEU A 223 -6.87 5.56 -22.24
N GLN A 224 -7.30 6.56 -23.02
CA GLN A 224 -7.15 6.54 -24.49
C GLN A 224 -5.73 6.92 -24.94
N ILE A 225 -5.06 7.81 -24.20
CA ILE A 225 -3.74 8.35 -24.58
C ILE A 225 -2.58 7.46 -24.12
N ALA A 226 -2.72 6.76 -22.98
CA ALA A 226 -1.61 6.07 -22.30
C ALA A 226 -0.99 4.88 -23.06
N VAL A 227 -1.60 4.45 -24.17
CA VAL A 227 -1.07 3.39 -25.04
C VAL A 227 -1.34 3.77 -26.50
N PRO A 228 -0.31 4.13 -27.30
CA PRO A 228 -0.49 4.31 -28.74
C PRO A 228 -0.92 2.97 -29.36
N PRO A 229 -1.80 2.99 -30.39
CA PRO A 229 -2.24 1.75 -31.03
C PRO A 229 -1.02 0.97 -31.53
N SER A 230 -0.93 -0.30 -31.13
CA SER A 230 0.06 -1.21 -31.68
C SER A 230 -0.12 -1.20 -33.20
N LYS A 231 0.85 -0.65 -33.93
CA LYS A 231 0.88 -0.74 -35.39
C LYS A 231 0.88 -2.23 -35.73
N LYS A 232 -0.21 -2.67 -36.39
CA LYS A 232 -0.28 -3.97 -37.06
C LYS A 232 0.70 -3.98 -38.22
#